data_AF-A0A1V3N2Z1-F1
#
_entry.id   AF-A0A1V3N2Z1-F1
#
_cell.length_a   1.000
_cell.length_b   1.000
_cell.length_c   1.000
_cell.angle_alpha   90.00
_cell.angle_beta   90.00
_cell.angle_gamma   90.00
#
_symmetry.space_group_name_H-M   'P 1'
#
loop_
_entity.id
_entity.type
_entity.pdbx_description
1 polymer ?
#
loop_
_entity_poly.entity_id
_entity_poly.type
_entity_poly.pdbx_seq_one_letter_code
_entity_poly.pdbx_strand_id
1 'polypeptide(L)'
;MKTRLVTLLFILFTITSFAQKASNLPFQHTATDSTGVFRLFPTENGYTFIKLNTRNGKMWQVKWDTKNKKVNPLSDAALVNKDDEKNGRFMLYPTVNVYNFILFDQLDGRMWNVKWKHEHEWKVFLIE
;
A
#
# COMPACT_ATOMS: atom_id res chain seq x y z
N MET A 1 -55.00 4.30 12.63
CA MET A 1 -54.13 3.46 11.75
C MET A 1 -53.08 4.27 11.00
N LYS A 2 -53.45 5.36 10.31
CA LYS A 2 -52.53 6.18 9.50
C LYS A 2 -51.31 6.71 10.27
N THR A 3 -51.48 7.22 11.49
CA THR A 3 -50.39 7.75 12.31
C THR A 3 -49.39 6.68 12.75
N ARG A 4 -49.86 5.47 13.09
CA ARG A 4 -48.99 4.33 13.46
C ARG A 4 -48.20 3.79 12.27
N LEU A 5 -48.77 3.88 11.07
CA LEU A 5 -48.10 3.46 9.82
C LEU A 5 -46.95 4.41 9.47
N VAL A 6 -47.14 5.71 9.67
CA VAL A 6 -46.10 6.74 9.45
C VAL A 6 -44.95 6.59 10.46
N THR A 7 -45.25 6.28 11.72
CA THR A 7 -44.19 6.05 12.74
C THR A 7 -43.34 4.82 12.41
N LEU A 8 -43.97 3.75 11.92
CA LEU A 8 -43.27 2.53 11.52
C LEU A 8 -42.31 2.78 10.34
N LEU A 9 -42.74 3.60 9.37
CA LEU A 9 -41.93 3.97 8.21
C LEU A 9 -40.70 4.80 8.59
N PHE A 10 -40.86 5.71 9.56
CA PHE A 10 -39.76 6.53 10.08
C PHE A 10 -38.71 5.69 10.82
N ILE A 11 -39.13 4.67 11.58
CA ILE A 11 -38.21 3.73 12.25
C ILE A 11 -37.48 2.85 11.24
N LEU A 12 -38.13 2.43 10.15
CA LEU A 12 -37.47 1.64 9.11
C LEU A 12 -36.38 2.45 8.37
N PHE A 13 -36.59 3.76 8.20
CA PHE A 13 -35.65 4.66 7.53
C PHE A 13 -34.40 4.96 8.36
N THR A 14 -34.51 5.02 9.69
CA THR A 14 -33.33 5.27 10.56
C THR A 14 -32.38 4.07 10.63
N ILE A 15 -32.87 2.85 10.41
CA ILE A 15 -32.04 1.64 10.40
C ILE A 15 -31.16 1.59 9.12
N THR A 16 -31.61 2.18 8.02
CA THR A 16 -30.84 2.23 6.76
C THR A 16 -29.69 3.26 6.73
N SER A 17 -29.57 4.12 7.76
CA SER A 17 -28.56 5.19 7.81
C SER A 17 -27.16 4.73 8.24
N PHE A 18 -26.94 3.45 8.58
CA PHE A 18 -25.64 2.91 9.03
C PHE A 18 -24.95 2.03 7.98
N ALA A 19 -24.95 2.37 6.69
CA ALA A 19 -24.47 1.41 5.67
C ALA A 19 -23.54 1.94 4.57
N GLN A 20 -22.88 3.08 4.75
CA GLN A 20 -21.81 3.50 3.81
C GLN A 20 -20.52 3.84 4.55
N LYS A 21 -19.85 2.82 5.09
CA LYS A 21 -18.41 2.92 5.32
C LYS A 21 -17.75 2.77 3.95
N ALA A 22 -16.95 3.74 3.51
CA ALA A 22 -16.13 3.60 2.32
C ALA A 22 -15.36 2.27 2.39
N SER A 23 -15.30 1.52 1.30
CA SER A 23 -14.61 0.22 1.29
C SER A 23 -13.17 0.42 1.78
N ASN A 24 -12.75 -0.29 2.83
CA ASN A 24 -11.34 -0.29 3.28
C ASN A 24 -10.41 -1.04 2.30
N LEU A 25 -10.76 -1.06 1.01
CA LEU A 25 -9.91 -1.63 -0.01
C LEU A 25 -8.71 -0.69 -0.15
N PRO A 26 -7.49 -1.22 0.00
CA PRO A 26 -6.33 -0.37 -0.06
C PRO A 26 -6.20 0.20 -1.48
N PHE A 27 -6.09 1.51 -1.58
CA PHE A 27 -6.07 2.23 -2.85
C PHE A 27 -4.80 1.86 -3.63
N GLN A 28 -4.98 1.13 -4.73
CA GLN A 28 -3.88 0.77 -5.63
C GLN A 28 -3.82 1.77 -6.78
N HIS A 29 -2.69 2.48 -6.90
CA HIS A 29 -2.45 3.34 -8.05
C HIS A 29 -2.06 2.47 -9.25
N THR A 30 -2.99 2.26 -10.19
CA THR A 30 -2.75 1.56 -11.45
C THR A 30 -1.97 2.47 -12.39
N ALA A 31 -0.65 2.55 -12.23
CA ALA A 31 0.20 3.12 -13.26
C ALA A 31 0.38 2.09 -14.38
N THR A 32 -0.30 2.35 -15.50
CA THR A 32 -0.42 1.54 -16.72
C THR A 32 0.91 1.25 -17.40
N ASP A 33 1.99 1.99 -17.12
CA ASP A 33 3.31 1.73 -17.70
C ASP A 33 4.24 0.98 -16.73
N SER A 34 4.52 -0.28 -17.06
CA SER A 34 5.45 -1.17 -16.37
C SER A 34 6.92 -0.82 -16.59
N THR A 35 7.27 0.26 -17.30
CA THR A 35 8.66 0.50 -17.75
C THR A 35 9.48 1.44 -16.86
N GLY A 36 8.87 2.08 -15.86
CA GLY A 36 9.55 3.04 -14.98
C GLY A 36 10.51 2.36 -14.00
N VAL A 37 11.75 2.85 -13.91
CA VAL A 37 12.79 2.37 -12.97
C VAL A 37 12.39 2.59 -11.50
N PHE A 38 11.75 3.71 -11.20
CA PHE A 38 11.28 4.03 -9.87
C PHE A 38 9.78 4.27 -9.87
N ARG A 39 9.11 3.82 -8.82
CA ARG A 39 7.68 4.04 -8.60
C ARG A 39 7.44 4.48 -7.16
N LEU A 40 6.52 5.43 -6.99
CA LEU A 40 6.07 5.89 -5.68
C LEU A 40 4.73 5.26 -5.34
N PHE A 41 4.63 4.73 -4.13
CA PHE A 41 3.43 4.15 -3.58
C PHE A 41 2.98 4.99 -2.39
N PRO A 42 1.75 5.53 -2.39
CA PRO A 42 1.21 6.21 -1.22
C PRO A 42 0.99 5.21 -0.08
N THR A 43 1.11 5.70 1.15
CA THR A 43 0.65 4.96 2.34
C THR A 43 -0.63 5.60 2.87
N GLU A 44 -1.30 5.00 3.85
CA GLU A 44 -2.45 5.66 4.49
C GLU A 44 -2.06 6.98 5.18
N ASN A 45 -0.80 7.13 5.58
CA ASN A 45 -0.26 8.42 5.99
C ASN A 45 0.08 9.23 4.72
N GLY A 46 -0.75 10.24 4.42
CA GLY A 46 -0.58 11.12 3.24
C GLY A 46 0.74 11.91 3.19
N TYR A 47 1.51 11.94 4.28
CA TYR A 47 2.85 12.55 4.33
C TYR A 47 3.98 11.54 4.08
N THR A 48 3.65 10.27 3.85
CA THR A 48 4.62 9.18 3.70
C THR A 48 4.34 8.37 2.43
N PHE A 49 5.39 8.19 1.65
CA PHE A 49 5.40 7.35 0.45
C PHE A 49 6.49 6.28 0.55
N ILE A 50 6.35 5.21 -0.22
CA ILE A 50 7.40 4.24 -0.48
C ILE A 50 7.89 4.43 -1.90
N LYS A 51 9.16 4.77 -2.06
CA LYS A 51 9.84 4.77 -3.36
C LYS A 51 10.42 3.38 -3.58
N LEU A 52 9.99 2.68 -4.62
CA LEU A 52 10.49 1.37 -5.03
C LEU A 52 11.36 1.51 -6.29
N ASN A 53 12.53 0.88 -6.30
CA ASN A 53 13.26 0.55 -7.53
C ASN A 53 12.65 -0.74 -8.11
N THR A 54 11.90 -0.59 -9.19
CA THR A 54 11.13 -1.69 -9.80
C THR A 54 12.04 -2.75 -10.43
N ARG A 55 13.34 -2.46 -10.62
CA ARG A 55 14.30 -3.41 -11.19
C ARG A 55 14.79 -4.46 -10.21
N ASN A 56 14.99 -4.06 -8.96
CA ASN A 56 15.74 -4.86 -7.99
C ASN A 56 15.13 -4.93 -6.58
N GLY A 57 13.99 -4.29 -6.35
CA GLY A 57 13.27 -4.39 -5.09
C GLY A 57 13.81 -3.48 -3.98
N LYS A 58 14.86 -2.70 -4.23
CA LYS A 58 15.33 -1.69 -3.26
C LYS A 58 14.27 -0.63 -3.05
N MET A 59 14.13 -0.16 -1.82
CA MET A 59 13.07 0.78 -1.47
C MET A 59 13.45 1.75 -0.37
N TRP A 60 12.80 2.91 -0.39
CA TRP A 60 13.00 4.00 0.55
C TRP A 60 11.67 4.52 1.07
N GLN A 61 11.62 4.84 2.36
CA GLN A 61 10.55 5.62 2.93
C GLN A 61 10.81 7.10 2.63
N VAL A 62 9.87 7.75 1.95
CA VAL A 62 9.90 9.18 1.65
C VAL A 62 8.88 9.86 2.57
N LYS A 63 9.37 10.66 3.51
CA LYS A 63 8.53 11.51 4.37
C LYS A 63 8.64 12.96 3.92
N TRP A 64 7.50 13.60 3.76
CA TRP A 64 7.41 15.01 3.43
C TRP A 64 6.46 15.70 4.41
N ASP A 65 7.02 16.48 5.33
CA ASP A 65 6.26 17.37 6.20
C ASP A 65 6.61 18.83 5.90
N THR A 66 5.84 19.78 6.46
CA THR A 66 6.02 21.22 6.20
C THR A 66 7.37 21.77 6.67
N LYS A 67 8.10 21.03 7.51
CA LYS A 67 9.36 21.44 8.16
C LYS A 67 10.56 20.59 7.73
N ASN A 68 10.35 19.34 7.34
CA ASN A 68 11.38 18.34 7.05
C ASN A 68 11.00 17.45 5.88
N LYS A 69 12.01 17.18 5.04
CA LYS A 69 11.95 16.24 3.93
C LYS A 69 13.01 15.19 4.18
N LYS A 70 12.62 13.92 4.31
CA LYS A 70 13.54 12.83 4.62
C LYS A 70 13.29 11.64 3.71
N VAL A 71 14.36 11.07 3.19
CA VAL A 71 14.34 9.83 2.41
C VAL A 71 15.25 8.85 3.14
N ASN A 72 14.66 7.83 3.75
CA ASN A 72 15.39 6.83 4.52
C ASN A 72 15.32 5.48 3.79
N PRO A 73 16.43 4.72 3.73
CA PRO A 73 16.38 3.38 3.19
C PRO A 73 15.42 2.50 4.01
N LEU A 74 14.56 1.79 3.29
CA LEU A 74 13.62 0.81 3.83
C LEU A 74 14.18 -0.59 3.59
N SER A 75 14.70 -0.83 2.38
CA SER A 75 15.50 -1.99 2.02
C SER A 75 16.56 -1.57 1.01
N ASP A 76 17.84 -1.64 1.40
CA ASP A 76 18.97 -1.33 0.53
C ASP A 76 19.56 -2.58 -0.17
N ALA A 77 19.12 -3.77 0.21
CA ALA A 77 19.53 -5.02 -0.42
C ALA A 77 18.74 -5.24 -1.71
N ALA A 78 19.46 -5.52 -2.80
CA ALA A 78 18.82 -5.97 -4.04
C ALA A 78 18.32 -7.40 -3.84
N LEU A 79 17.13 -7.70 -4.36
CA LEU A 79 16.53 -9.05 -4.27
C LEU A 79 16.96 -9.97 -5.41
N VAL A 80 17.68 -9.42 -6.39
CA VAL A 80 18.12 -10.08 -7.63
C VAL A 80 19.51 -9.60 -8.01
N ASN A 81 20.20 -10.39 -8.84
CA ASN A 81 21.49 -10.00 -9.39
C ASN A 81 21.32 -8.91 -10.45
N LYS A 82 22.41 -8.20 -10.75
CA LYS A 82 22.42 -7.10 -11.72
C LYS A 82 21.97 -7.54 -13.12
N ASP A 83 22.31 -8.75 -13.53
CA ASP A 83 21.96 -9.29 -14.85
C ASP A 83 20.47 -9.68 -14.96
N ASP A 84 19.81 -9.85 -13.82
CA ASP A 84 18.38 -10.19 -13.74
C ASP A 84 17.49 -8.96 -13.51
N GLU A 85 18.08 -7.76 -13.40
CA GLU A 85 17.34 -6.51 -13.22
C GLU A 85 16.50 -6.18 -14.47
N LYS A 86 15.20 -5.98 -14.30
CA LYS A 86 14.31 -5.53 -15.38
C LYS A 86 13.33 -4.48 -14.88
N ASN A 87 13.13 -3.41 -15.64
CA ASN A 87 12.16 -2.38 -15.27
C ASN A 87 10.77 -3.00 -15.12
N GLY A 88 10.08 -2.62 -14.04
CA GLY A 88 8.75 -3.15 -13.74
C GLY A 88 8.72 -4.57 -13.20
N ARG A 89 9.87 -5.18 -12.88
CA ARG A 89 9.90 -6.51 -12.28
C ARG A 89 9.17 -6.55 -10.94
N PHE A 90 9.41 -5.56 -10.09
CA PHE A 90 8.86 -5.52 -8.74
C PHE A 90 7.67 -4.55 -8.63
N MET A 91 6.61 -5.03 -7.99
CA MET A 91 5.41 -4.25 -7.66
C MET A 91 5.09 -4.34 -6.17
N LEU A 92 4.63 -3.24 -5.58
CA LEU A 92 4.21 -3.21 -4.19
C LEU A 92 2.68 -3.15 -4.08
N TYR A 93 2.13 -4.04 -3.27
CA TYR A 93 0.70 -4.13 -2.99
C TYR A 93 0.43 -3.79 -1.53
N PRO A 94 -0.42 -2.80 -1.26
CA PRO A 94 -0.84 -2.50 0.11
C PRO A 94 -1.73 -3.62 0.65
N THR A 95 -1.67 -3.86 1.96
CA THR A 95 -2.59 -4.78 2.65
C THR A 95 -3.58 -3.99 3.51
N VAL A 96 -4.60 -4.66 4.05
CA VAL A 96 -5.52 -4.07 5.04
C VAL A 96 -4.77 -3.65 6.31
N ASN A 97 -3.64 -4.29 6.63
CA ASN A 97 -2.78 -3.85 7.71
C ASN A 97 -1.80 -2.79 7.20
N VAL A 98 -2.00 -1.55 7.62
CA VAL A 98 -1.23 -0.35 7.21
C VAL A 98 0.28 -0.44 7.43
N TYR A 99 0.71 -1.36 8.29
CA TYR A 99 2.13 -1.60 8.60
C TYR A 99 2.78 -2.64 7.67
N ASN A 100 2.02 -3.25 6.76
CA ASN A 100 2.46 -4.34 5.91
C ASN A 100 2.11 -4.11 4.43
N PHE A 101 3.05 -4.47 3.56
CA PHE A 101 2.89 -4.50 2.12
C PHE A 101 3.35 -5.87 1.58
N ILE A 102 2.84 -6.27 0.43
CA ILE A 102 3.36 -7.41 -0.34
C ILE A 102 4.18 -6.86 -1.49
N LEU A 103 5.46 -7.22 -1.55
CA LEU A 103 6.28 -7.02 -2.72
C LEU A 103 6.15 -8.25 -3.60
N PHE A 104 5.82 -8.07 -4.87
CA PHE A 104 5.62 -9.13 -5.83
C PHE A 104 6.63 -9.00 -6.97
N ASP A 105 7.37 -10.07 -7.24
CA ASP A 105 8.18 -10.22 -8.45
C ASP A 105 7.29 -10.72 -9.59
N GLN A 106 6.97 -9.82 -10.50
CA GLN A 106 6.09 -10.07 -11.64
C GLN A 106 6.71 -10.99 -12.69
N LEU A 107 8.01 -11.32 -12.59
CA LEU A 107 8.69 -12.19 -13.53
C LEU A 107 8.75 -13.65 -13.07
N ASP A 108 9.08 -13.90 -11.80
CA ASP A 108 9.25 -15.25 -11.27
C ASP A 108 8.21 -15.68 -10.23
N GLY A 109 7.33 -14.76 -9.83
CA GLY A 109 6.20 -15.04 -8.94
C GLY A 109 6.54 -14.96 -7.45
N ARG A 110 7.81 -14.77 -7.08
CA ARG A 110 8.19 -14.68 -5.66
C ARG A 110 7.54 -13.50 -4.98
N MET A 111 7.24 -13.68 -3.71
CA MET A 111 6.60 -12.67 -2.88
C MET A 111 7.39 -12.42 -1.61
N TRP A 112 7.41 -11.17 -1.19
CA TRP A 112 7.97 -10.78 0.09
C TRP A 112 6.96 -9.99 0.90
N ASN A 113 6.93 -10.28 2.19
CA ASN A 113 6.22 -9.47 3.16
C ASN A 113 7.14 -8.33 3.62
N VAL A 114 6.71 -7.09 3.37
CA VAL A 114 7.40 -5.87 3.76
C VAL A 114 6.70 -5.29 4.97
N LYS A 115 7.33 -5.40 6.14
CA LYS A 115 6.73 -5.01 7.43
C LYS A 115 7.52 -3.91 8.12
N TRP A 116 6.79 -3.02 8.79
CA TRP A 116 7.38 -2.09 9.75
C TRP A 116 7.52 -2.76 11.12
N LYS A 117 8.75 -2.82 11.66
CA LYS A 117 9.06 -3.23 13.03
C LYS A 117 9.20 -1.98 13.93
N HIS A 118 8.92 -2.11 15.23
CA HIS A 118 9.07 -1.01 16.19
C HIS A 118 10.46 -0.33 16.10
N GLU A 119 10.45 0.99 16.31
CA GLU A 119 11.60 1.90 16.32
C GLU A 119 12.53 1.81 15.09
N HIS A 120 11.99 2.25 13.95
CA HIS A 120 12.75 2.65 12.74
C HIS A 120 13.27 1.52 11.84
N GLU A 121 12.96 0.26 12.12
CA GLU A 121 13.41 -0.86 11.28
C GLU A 121 12.30 -1.39 10.37
N TRP A 122 12.59 -1.47 9.08
CA TRP A 122 11.77 -2.23 8.14
C TRP A 122 12.41 -3.57 7.83
N LYS A 123 11.57 -4.58 7.60
CA LYS A 123 12.04 -5.92 7.25
C LYS A 123 11.28 -6.46 6.05
N VAL A 124 12.04 -7.07 5.15
CA VAL A 124 11.54 -7.75 3.94
C VAL A 124 11.81 -9.24 4.12
N PHE A 125 10.74 -10.04 4.11
CA PHE A 125 10.84 -11.49 4.31
C PHE A 125 10.25 -12.21 3.10
N LEU A 126 10.99 -13.14 2.51
CA LEU A 126 10.44 -14.02 1.48
C LEU A 126 9.30 -14.84 2.10
N ILE A 127 8.17 -14.92 1.40
CA ILE A 127 7.00 -15.69 1.83
C ILE A 127 6.63 -16.81 0.87
N GLU A 128 7.00 -16.69 -0.41
CA GLU A 128 6.82 -17.71 -1.45
C GLU A 128 7.84 -17.50 -2.57
#